data_AF-A0A7Y6E089-F1
#
_entry.id   AF-A0A7Y6E089-F1
#
_cell.length_a   1.000
_cell.length_b   1.000
_cell.length_c   1.000
_cell.angle_alpha   90.00
_cell.angle_beta   90.00
_cell.angle_gamma   90.00
#
_symmetry.space_group_name_H-M   'P 1'
#
loop_
_entity.id
_entity.type
_entity.pdbx_description
1 polymer ?
#
loop_
_entity_poly.entity_id
_entity_poly.type
_entity_poly.pdbx_seq_one_letter_code
_entity_poly.pdbx_strand_id
1 'polypeptide(L)'
;MYEANDAYGRPFAFLVDPRTHLHTVVLACAPADETPEGTTDAGWIAACERRLVGLPAGAVGATLVAEAFADAPTQLRTTIALTYPATAYGTQPRRTPSQLAVTLGALLPGLCASLQGAGVTTVPLTGRQVTVAVRNAYDPGAAALLDRSEPAAGPHWHDVAPLSSRDLWDHFRHDGACSVSWVASPPQGDHLPPQWGGALTPPPDQVAAQRLAFLYEPVTADGAGTLTPFAAVATATVRHVDDLRRAVAVKHGLTDAVRGRLRRAFGGQAGAFAAGLPLGVTAADGLSPRVFH
;
A
#
# COMPACT_ATOMS: atom_id res chain seq x y z
N MET A 1 -7.32 1.67 -14.76
CA MET A 1 -6.06 2.42 -14.60
C MET A 1 -5.92 3.37 -15.77
N TYR A 2 -5.35 4.54 -15.55
CA TYR A 2 -5.05 5.55 -16.56
C TYR A 2 -3.61 6.03 -16.39
N GLU A 3 -2.99 6.45 -17.48
CA GLU A 3 -1.64 7.01 -17.50
C GLU A 3 -1.66 8.45 -17.99
N ALA A 4 -0.78 9.27 -17.46
CA ALA A 4 -0.66 10.69 -17.75
C ALA A 4 0.77 11.17 -17.50
N ASN A 5 1.04 12.43 -17.84
CA ASN A 5 2.30 13.10 -17.52
C ASN A 5 2.06 14.25 -16.55
N ASP A 6 2.98 14.44 -15.61
CA ASP A 6 2.97 15.60 -14.72
C ASP A 6 3.41 16.89 -15.45
N ALA A 7 3.40 18.02 -14.74
CA ALA A 7 3.80 19.31 -15.30
C ALA A 7 5.27 19.37 -15.79
N TYR A 8 6.11 18.39 -15.41
CA TYR A 8 7.49 18.25 -15.86
C TYR A 8 7.65 17.19 -16.97
N GLY A 9 6.55 16.64 -17.47
CA GLY A 9 6.57 15.59 -18.50
C GLY A 9 6.93 14.20 -17.98
N ARG A 10 6.89 13.98 -16.66
CA ARG A 10 7.19 12.67 -16.07
C ARG A 10 5.94 11.80 -16.08
N PRO A 11 6.04 10.53 -16.51
CA PRO A 11 4.90 9.64 -16.57
C PRO A 11 4.45 9.22 -15.17
N PHE A 12 3.14 9.13 -14.96
CA PHE A 12 2.53 8.55 -13.78
C PHE A 12 1.22 7.83 -14.13
N ALA A 13 0.77 6.96 -13.24
CA ALA A 13 -0.52 6.31 -13.32
C ALA A 13 -1.43 6.68 -12.15
N PHE A 14 -2.72 6.61 -12.41
CA PHE A 14 -3.75 6.73 -11.40
C PHE A 14 -4.86 5.69 -11.63
N LEU A 15 -5.46 5.28 -10.53
CA LEU A 15 -6.58 4.35 -10.49
C LEU A 15 -7.86 5.14 -10.33
N VAL A 16 -8.94 4.64 -10.93
CA VAL A 16 -10.29 5.20 -10.76
C VAL A 16 -11.19 4.02 -10.41
N ASP A 17 -11.81 4.07 -9.24
CA ASP A 17 -12.85 3.12 -8.88
C ASP A 17 -14.16 3.54 -9.58
N PRO A 18 -14.72 2.71 -10.48
CA PRO A 18 -15.96 3.05 -11.17
C PRO A 18 -17.19 3.09 -10.25
N ARG A 19 -17.14 2.49 -9.06
CA ARG A 19 -18.27 2.43 -8.11
C ARG A 19 -18.32 3.66 -7.22
N THR A 20 -17.19 4.02 -6.62
CA THR A 20 -17.10 5.15 -5.68
C THR A 20 -16.68 6.45 -6.36
N HIS A 21 -16.13 6.37 -7.58
CA HIS A 21 -15.46 7.48 -8.27
C HIS A 21 -14.30 8.08 -7.47
N LEU A 22 -13.74 7.31 -6.54
CA LEU A 22 -12.49 7.69 -5.90
C LEU A 22 -11.35 7.41 -6.87
N HIS A 23 -10.33 8.26 -6.81
CA HIS A 23 -9.13 8.08 -7.60
C HIS A 23 -7.89 8.05 -6.72
N THR A 24 -6.97 7.17 -7.07
CA THR A 24 -5.78 6.90 -6.28
C THR A 24 -4.54 7.11 -7.11
N VAL A 25 -3.58 7.86 -6.58
CA VAL A 25 -2.21 7.91 -7.10
C VAL A 25 -1.30 7.17 -6.13
N VAL A 26 -0.38 6.37 -6.67
CA VAL A 26 0.61 5.62 -5.89
C VAL A 26 1.97 6.25 -6.10
N LEU A 27 2.67 6.54 -5.01
CA LEU A 27 4.02 7.08 -5.03
C LEU A 27 4.96 6.07 -4.37
N ALA A 28 6.12 5.81 -4.98
CA ALA A 28 7.23 5.20 -4.25
C ALA A 28 7.77 6.19 -3.22
N CYS A 29 8.26 5.69 -2.08
CA CYS A 29 8.77 6.50 -0.98
C CYS A 29 10.15 6.00 -0.53
N ALA A 30 11.07 6.94 -0.29
CA ALA A 30 12.39 6.70 0.31
C ALA A 30 12.78 7.85 1.24
N PRO A 31 13.81 7.65 2.09
CA PRO A 31 14.38 8.72 2.90
C PRO A 31 14.81 9.90 2.04
N ALA A 32 14.86 11.09 2.64
CA ALA A 32 15.54 12.21 2.02
C ALA A 32 16.96 11.78 1.60
N ASP A 33 17.37 12.21 0.41
CA ASP A 33 18.68 11.92 -0.19
C ASP A 33 18.90 10.48 -0.67
N GLU A 34 17.90 9.60 -0.52
CA GLU A 34 17.88 8.27 -1.12
C GLU A 34 16.92 8.21 -2.31
N THR A 35 17.23 7.35 -3.28
CA THR A 35 16.30 7.05 -4.36
C THR A 35 15.15 6.18 -3.82
N PRO A 36 13.91 6.35 -4.30
CA PRO A 36 12.78 5.46 -3.97
C PRO A 36 12.97 3.97 -4.32
N GLU A 37 14.04 3.65 -5.05
CA GLU A 37 14.51 2.29 -5.35
C GLU A 37 15.49 1.75 -4.29
N GLY A 38 15.92 2.59 -3.35
CA GLY A 38 16.87 2.30 -2.29
C GLY A 38 16.29 1.47 -1.13
N THR A 39 17.19 1.00 -0.27
CA THR A 39 16.86 0.19 0.90
C THR A 39 16.26 1.06 2.00
N THR A 40 14.95 0.94 2.23
CA THR A 40 14.35 1.49 3.47
C THR A 40 14.57 0.52 4.62
N ASP A 41 14.80 1.05 5.84
CA ASP A 41 14.82 0.24 7.06
C ASP A 41 13.49 0.35 7.84
N ALA A 42 13.31 -0.59 8.76
CA ALA A 42 12.14 -0.65 9.63
C ALA A 42 11.92 0.61 10.50
N GLY A 43 13.01 1.24 10.94
CA GLY A 43 12.96 2.44 11.78
C GLY A 43 12.49 3.66 10.97
N TRP A 44 12.86 3.72 9.70
CA TRP A 44 12.41 4.73 8.76
C TRP A 44 10.93 4.61 8.46
N ILE A 45 10.38 3.41 8.21
CA ILE A 45 8.94 3.22 7.95
C ILE A 45 8.09 3.80 9.10
N ALA A 46 8.48 3.51 10.34
CA ALA A 46 7.78 4.05 11.50
C ALA A 46 7.99 5.56 11.70
N ALA A 47 9.06 6.15 11.15
CA ALA A 47 9.30 7.58 11.16
C ALA A 47 8.64 8.31 9.98
N CYS A 48 8.38 7.63 8.86
CA CYS A 48 7.71 8.17 7.69
C CYS A 48 6.29 8.59 7.98
N GLU A 49 5.55 7.77 8.71
CA GLU A 49 4.20 8.12 9.12
C GLU A 49 4.17 9.50 9.81
N ARG A 50 5.08 9.77 10.74
CA ARG A 50 5.20 11.08 11.41
C ARG A 50 5.58 12.24 10.47
N ARG A 51 6.14 11.94 9.31
CA ARG A 51 6.50 12.91 8.25
C ARG A 51 5.39 13.08 7.22
N LEU A 52 4.39 12.19 7.23
CA LEU A 52 3.19 12.26 6.39
C LEU A 52 2.08 13.11 7.02
N VAL A 53 2.38 13.86 8.10
CA VAL A 53 1.48 14.84 8.70
C VAL A 53 1.20 15.95 7.70
N GLY A 54 -0.09 16.18 7.42
CA GLY A 54 -0.53 17.16 6.44
C GLY A 54 -0.57 16.58 5.03
N LEU A 55 -1.38 15.53 4.82
CA LEU A 55 -1.73 15.13 3.46
C LEU A 55 -2.19 16.35 2.66
N PRO A 56 -1.87 16.42 1.36
CA PRO A 56 -2.32 17.51 0.51
C PRO A 56 -3.84 17.67 0.62
N ALA A 57 -4.28 18.93 0.67
CA ALA A 57 -5.68 19.30 0.78
C ALA A 57 -6.56 18.48 -0.18
N GLY A 58 -7.57 17.80 0.37
CA GLY A 58 -8.58 17.08 -0.40
C GLY A 58 -8.38 15.57 -0.52
N ALA A 59 -7.30 14.98 0.01
CA ALA A 59 -7.21 13.53 0.15
C ALA A 59 -8.25 13.04 1.17
N VAL A 60 -8.95 11.95 0.83
CA VAL A 60 -9.99 11.31 1.68
C VAL A 60 -9.49 10.01 2.32
N GLY A 61 -8.28 9.58 1.99
CA GLY A 61 -7.63 8.43 2.60
C GLY A 61 -6.21 8.26 2.08
N ALA A 62 -5.39 7.56 2.87
CA ALA A 62 -4.07 7.14 2.43
C ALA A 62 -3.75 5.72 2.90
N THR A 63 -2.87 5.05 2.17
CA THR A 63 -2.35 3.73 2.53
C THR A 63 -0.84 3.73 2.36
N LEU A 64 -0.10 3.61 3.46
CA LEU A 64 1.35 3.42 3.46
C LEU A 64 1.64 1.92 3.48
N VAL A 65 2.35 1.43 2.48
CA VAL A 65 2.65 0.01 2.31
C VAL A 65 4.16 -0.19 2.26
N ALA A 66 4.67 -1.11 3.08
CA ALA A 66 6.05 -1.60 3.03
C ALA A 66 6.05 -3.09 2.66
N GLU A 67 6.87 -3.47 1.67
CA GLU A 67 7.00 -4.83 1.17
C GLU A 67 8.45 -5.31 1.15
N ALA A 68 8.65 -6.56 1.58
CA ALA A 68 9.91 -7.28 1.53
C ALA A 68 9.74 -8.57 0.72
N PHE A 69 10.75 -8.95 -0.06
CA PHE A 69 10.75 -10.17 -0.87
C PHE A 69 11.96 -11.05 -0.54
N ALA A 70 11.79 -12.37 -0.57
CA ALA A 70 12.85 -13.33 -0.28
C ALA A 70 14.08 -13.17 -1.20
N ASP A 71 13.84 -12.81 -2.46
CA ASP A 71 14.87 -12.68 -3.48
C ASP A 71 15.62 -11.32 -3.39
N ALA A 72 15.12 -10.38 -2.57
CA ALA A 72 15.70 -9.06 -2.32
C ALA A 72 15.46 -8.59 -0.86
N PRO A 73 15.96 -9.32 0.15
CA PRO A 73 15.58 -9.15 1.56
C PRO A 73 16.02 -7.85 2.20
N THR A 74 17.10 -7.27 1.67
CA THR A 74 17.62 -5.97 2.11
C THR A 74 16.95 -4.81 1.38
N GLN A 75 15.99 -5.05 0.49
CA GLN A 75 15.31 -4.00 -0.26
C GLN A 75 13.84 -3.96 0.15
N LEU A 76 13.51 -3.07 1.09
CA LEU A 76 12.13 -2.78 1.43
C LEU A 76 11.55 -1.79 0.40
N ARG A 77 10.52 -2.22 -0.32
CA ARG A 77 9.75 -1.36 -1.22
C ARG A 77 8.68 -0.65 -0.39
N THR A 78 8.79 0.66 -0.27
CA THR A 78 7.78 1.47 0.43
C THR A 78 7.01 2.33 -0.56
N THR A 79 5.69 2.31 -0.46
CA THR A 79 4.78 3.11 -1.30
C THR A 79 3.72 3.79 -0.45
N ILE A 80 3.24 4.94 -0.91
CA ILE A 80 2.05 5.58 -0.38
C ILE A 80 1.01 5.73 -1.50
N ALA A 81 -0.18 5.22 -1.24
CA ALA A 81 -1.34 5.42 -2.09
C ALA A 81 -2.22 6.52 -1.50
N LEU A 82 -2.48 7.58 -2.27
CA LEU A 82 -3.31 8.71 -1.86
C LEU A 82 -4.63 8.71 -2.62
N THR A 83 -5.73 8.71 -1.88
CA THR A 83 -7.07 8.59 -2.43
C THR A 83 -7.80 9.93 -2.36
N TYR A 84 -8.42 10.34 -3.46
CA TYR A 84 -9.09 11.62 -3.60
C TYR A 84 -10.51 11.44 -4.18
N PRO A 85 -11.46 12.34 -3.84
CA PRO A 85 -12.80 12.33 -4.42
C PRO A 85 -12.79 12.89 -5.85
N ALA A 86 -13.53 12.28 -6.78
CA ALA A 86 -13.68 12.83 -8.13
C ALA A 86 -14.47 14.16 -8.19
N THR A 87 -15.15 14.54 -7.11
CA THR A 87 -15.85 15.81 -6.98
C THR A 87 -14.97 16.80 -6.21
N ALA A 88 -14.67 17.94 -6.82
CA ALA A 88 -14.34 19.13 -6.02
C ALA A 88 -15.60 19.45 -5.20
N TYR A 89 -15.49 19.48 -3.86
CA TYR A 89 -16.54 19.78 -2.89
C TYR A 89 -17.81 20.46 -3.47
N GLY A 90 -19.00 19.85 -3.30
CA GLY A 90 -20.30 20.44 -3.66
C GLY A 90 -21.01 19.79 -4.87
N THR A 91 -21.85 20.57 -5.57
CA THR A 91 -22.69 20.15 -6.73
C THR A 91 -21.93 20.10 -8.06
N GLN A 92 -20.59 20.19 -8.05
CA GLN A 92 -19.78 20.20 -9.27
C GLN A 92 -19.87 18.85 -9.99
N PRO A 93 -19.88 18.85 -11.34
CA PRO A 93 -19.87 17.62 -12.11
C PRO A 93 -18.60 16.81 -11.81
N ARG A 94 -18.74 15.48 -11.83
CA ARG A 94 -17.62 14.56 -11.64
C ARG A 94 -16.58 14.81 -12.72
N ARG A 95 -15.30 14.87 -12.32
CA ARG A 95 -14.19 14.99 -13.27
C ARG A 95 -14.07 13.70 -14.09
N THR A 96 -13.96 13.86 -15.41
CA THR A 96 -13.59 12.77 -16.33
C THR A 96 -12.14 12.31 -16.05
N PRO A 97 -11.75 11.10 -16.48
CA PRO A 97 -10.35 10.65 -16.35
C PRO A 97 -9.35 11.63 -16.95
N SER A 98 -9.64 12.24 -18.10
CA SER A 98 -8.78 13.26 -18.72
C SER A 98 -8.67 14.54 -17.88
N GLN A 99 -9.75 14.98 -17.23
CA GLN A 99 -9.71 16.12 -16.32
C GLN A 99 -8.94 15.81 -15.03
N LEU A 100 -9.07 14.58 -14.52
CA LEU A 100 -8.29 14.08 -13.39
C LEU A 100 -6.80 14.02 -13.74
N ALA A 101 -6.44 13.52 -14.92
CA ALA A 101 -5.06 13.48 -15.40
C ALA A 101 -4.41 14.87 -15.38
N VAL A 102 -5.09 15.90 -15.91
CA VAL A 102 -4.61 17.28 -15.90
C VAL A 102 -4.49 17.83 -14.47
N THR A 103 -5.50 17.58 -13.63
CA THR A 103 -5.53 18.06 -12.24
C THR A 103 -4.39 17.43 -11.43
N LEU A 104 -4.26 16.11 -11.47
CA LEU A 104 -3.22 15.37 -10.77
C LEU A 104 -1.83 15.72 -11.32
N GLY A 105 -1.68 15.84 -12.64
CA GLY A 105 -0.41 16.22 -13.26
C GLY A 105 0.08 17.61 -12.82
N ALA A 106 -0.83 18.54 -12.53
CA ALA A 106 -0.50 19.85 -11.96
C ALA A 106 -0.20 19.79 -10.45
N LEU A 107 -0.87 18.90 -9.70
CA LEU A 107 -0.73 18.81 -8.24
C LEU A 107 0.48 17.99 -7.77
N LEU A 108 0.81 16.91 -8.48
CA LEU A 108 1.83 15.93 -8.09
C LEU A 108 3.21 16.56 -7.82
N PRO A 109 3.74 17.47 -8.66
CA PRO A 109 4.96 18.20 -8.37
C PRO A 109 4.99 18.86 -6.98
N GLY A 110 3.95 19.61 -6.64
CA GLY A 110 3.85 20.32 -5.37
C GLY A 110 3.71 19.36 -4.18
N LEU A 111 2.98 18.27 -4.37
CA LEU A 111 2.87 17.20 -3.39
C LEU A 111 4.24 16.54 -3.12
N CYS A 112 4.95 16.13 -4.16
CA CYS A 112 6.27 15.53 -4.03
C CYS A 112 7.26 16.50 -3.37
N ALA A 113 7.22 17.79 -3.69
CA ALA A 113 8.03 18.81 -3.04
C ALA A 113 7.68 19.00 -1.55
N SER A 114 6.38 18.96 -1.21
CA SER A 114 5.91 19.04 0.17
C SER A 114 6.43 17.87 1.00
N LEU A 115 6.34 16.65 0.45
CA LEU A 115 6.84 15.43 1.10
C LEU A 115 8.38 15.45 1.22
N GLN A 116 9.09 15.97 0.20
CA GLN A 116 10.54 16.16 0.26
C GLN A 116 10.91 17.09 1.41
N GLY A 117 10.17 18.20 1.60
CA GLY A 117 10.37 19.13 2.71
C GLY A 117 10.12 18.50 4.09
N ALA A 118 9.28 17.47 4.16
CA ALA A 118 9.07 16.65 5.36
C ALA A 118 10.10 15.52 5.52
N GLY A 119 11.08 15.41 4.62
CA GLY A 119 12.14 14.40 4.66
C GLY A 119 11.79 13.06 4.01
N VAL A 120 10.82 13.05 3.10
CA VAL A 120 10.39 11.86 2.34
C VAL A 120 10.51 12.13 0.84
N THR A 121 11.44 11.44 0.19
CA THR A 121 11.54 11.45 -1.28
C THR A 121 10.42 10.62 -1.86
N THR A 122 9.65 11.21 -2.79
CA THR A 122 8.57 10.48 -3.47
C THR A 122 8.62 10.61 -4.98
N VAL A 123 8.27 9.53 -5.66
CA VAL A 123 8.17 9.47 -7.12
C VAL A 123 6.85 8.80 -7.50
N PRO A 124 5.98 9.44 -8.31
CA PRO A 124 4.77 8.80 -8.79
C PRO A 124 5.07 7.53 -9.59
N LEU A 125 4.33 6.46 -9.31
CA LEU A 125 4.48 5.22 -10.06
C LEU A 125 3.88 5.35 -11.45
N THR A 126 4.59 4.81 -12.43
CA THR A 126 4.07 4.56 -13.78
C THR A 126 3.06 3.41 -13.76
N GLY A 127 2.26 3.28 -14.83
CA GLY A 127 1.28 2.19 -14.94
C GLY A 127 1.95 0.81 -14.84
N ARG A 128 3.09 0.65 -15.50
CA ARG A 128 3.92 -0.56 -15.34
C ARG A 128 4.29 -0.82 -13.87
N GLN A 129 4.83 0.17 -13.16
CA GLN A 129 5.25 -0.03 -11.76
C GLN A 129 4.06 -0.41 -10.87
N VAL A 130 2.88 0.19 -11.09
CA VAL A 130 1.65 -0.21 -10.39
C VAL A 130 1.28 -1.66 -10.72
N THR A 131 1.28 -2.04 -12.00
CA THR A 131 0.94 -3.42 -12.42
C THR A 131 1.90 -4.48 -11.86
N VAL A 132 3.20 -4.18 -11.83
CA VAL A 132 4.24 -5.06 -11.27
C VAL A 132 4.08 -5.18 -9.76
N ALA A 133 3.81 -4.08 -9.05
CA ALA A 133 3.57 -4.11 -7.61
C ALA A 133 2.37 -5.02 -7.25
N VAL A 134 1.26 -4.90 -7.99
CA VAL A 134 0.09 -5.78 -7.80
C VAL A 134 0.41 -7.22 -8.17
N ARG A 135 1.10 -7.46 -9.30
CA ARG A 135 1.41 -8.84 -9.69
C ARG A 135 2.34 -9.52 -8.70
N ASN A 136 3.37 -8.82 -8.19
CA ASN A 136 4.27 -9.34 -7.17
C ASN A 136 3.55 -9.69 -5.87
N ALA A 137 2.42 -9.04 -5.58
CA ALA A 137 1.59 -9.39 -4.43
C ALA A 137 0.98 -10.79 -4.56
N TYR A 138 0.41 -11.10 -5.72
CA TYR A 138 -0.27 -12.37 -6.01
C TYR A 138 0.70 -13.47 -6.51
N ASP A 139 1.89 -13.08 -6.95
CA ASP A 139 2.89 -14.00 -7.49
C ASP A 139 4.29 -13.50 -7.15
N PRO A 140 4.73 -13.65 -5.89
CA PRO A 140 6.05 -13.19 -5.47
C PRO A 140 7.18 -13.97 -6.17
N GLY A 141 6.92 -15.15 -6.73
CA GLY A 141 7.89 -15.89 -7.53
C GLY A 141 8.21 -15.21 -8.88
N ALA A 142 7.30 -14.39 -9.39
CA ALA A 142 7.50 -13.63 -10.62
C ALA A 142 8.34 -12.35 -10.42
N ALA A 143 8.58 -11.90 -9.19
CA ALA A 143 9.19 -10.61 -8.91
C ALA A 143 10.55 -10.43 -9.60
N ALA A 144 11.47 -11.37 -9.42
CA ALA A 144 12.81 -11.31 -10.03
C ALA A 144 12.77 -11.38 -11.57
N LEU A 145 11.74 -12.01 -12.16
CA LEU A 145 11.56 -12.02 -13.61
C LEU A 145 11.03 -10.69 -14.11
N LEU A 146 10.01 -10.14 -13.44
CA LEU A 146 9.38 -8.86 -13.80
C LEU A 146 10.37 -7.70 -13.66
N ASP A 147 11.19 -7.70 -12.62
CA ASP A 147 12.24 -6.68 -12.40
C ASP A 147 13.29 -6.67 -13.54
N ARG A 148 13.57 -7.83 -14.17
CA ARG A 148 14.50 -7.96 -15.30
C ARG A 148 13.85 -7.83 -16.67
N SER A 149 12.53 -7.80 -16.74
CA SER A 149 11.81 -7.75 -18.01
C SER A 149 11.81 -6.34 -18.61
N GLU A 150 11.86 -6.27 -19.94
CA GLU A 150 11.73 -5.01 -20.69
C GLU A 150 10.45 -4.26 -20.29
N PRO A 151 10.46 -2.91 -20.22
CA PRO A 151 9.29 -2.12 -19.83
C PRO A 151 8.02 -2.43 -20.62
N ALA A 152 8.15 -2.74 -21.91
CA ALA A 152 7.02 -3.09 -22.77
C ALA A 152 6.45 -4.51 -22.54
N ALA A 153 7.18 -5.40 -21.86
CA ALA A 153 6.82 -6.81 -21.66
C ALA A 153 6.11 -7.08 -20.32
N GLY A 154 5.61 -6.05 -19.65
CA GLY A 154 4.96 -6.16 -18.34
C GLY A 154 3.48 -6.54 -18.43
N PRO A 155 2.86 -6.96 -17.31
CA PRO A 155 1.45 -7.30 -17.29
C PRO A 155 0.60 -6.07 -17.60
N HIS A 156 -0.46 -6.24 -18.41
CA HIS A 156 -1.47 -5.21 -18.56
C HIS A 156 -2.35 -5.16 -17.30
N TRP A 157 -2.93 -3.98 -17.01
CA TRP A 157 -3.78 -3.79 -15.83
C TRP A 157 -4.93 -4.80 -15.71
N HIS A 158 -5.48 -5.30 -16.81
CA HIS A 158 -6.56 -6.30 -16.77
C HIS A 158 -6.07 -7.71 -16.38
N ASP A 159 -4.76 -7.96 -16.45
CA ASP A 159 -4.13 -9.26 -16.20
C ASP A 159 -3.36 -9.31 -14.86
N VAL A 160 -3.40 -8.24 -14.06
CA VAL A 160 -2.65 -8.17 -12.77
C VAL A 160 -3.32 -8.94 -11.65
N ALA A 161 -4.65 -9.10 -11.72
CA ALA A 161 -5.41 -9.89 -10.76
C ALA A 161 -5.05 -11.38 -10.90
N PRO A 162 -5.21 -12.18 -9.84
CA PRO A 162 -4.99 -13.62 -9.95
C PRO A 162 -6.06 -14.22 -10.86
N LEU A 163 -5.65 -15.09 -11.79
CA LEU A 163 -6.53 -15.91 -12.63
C LEU A 163 -7.39 -16.85 -11.78
N SER A 164 -6.83 -17.37 -10.70
CA SER A 164 -7.48 -18.27 -9.75
C SER A 164 -7.16 -17.83 -8.32
N SER A 165 -8.20 -17.65 -7.53
CA SER A 165 -8.05 -17.40 -6.10
C SER A 165 -9.16 -18.08 -5.29
N ARG A 166 -8.85 -18.37 -4.03
CA ARG A 166 -9.80 -18.97 -3.09
C ARG A 166 -9.56 -18.41 -1.70
N ASP A 167 -10.57 -17.72 -1.16
CA ASP A 167 -10.59 -17.31 0.24
C ASP A 167 -10.97 -18.51 1.10
N LEU A 168 -10.03 -18.97 1.91
CA LEU A 168 -10.25 -20.06 2.87
C LEU A 168 -10.32 -19.46 4.27
N TRP A 169 -10.84 -20.25 5.21
CA TRP A 169 -11.07 -19.80 6.57
C TRP A 169 -9.83 -19.18 7.23
N ASP A 170 -8.67 -19.77 7.02
CA ASP A 170 -7.45 -19.40 7.72
C ASP A 170 -6.35 -18.83 6.81
N HIS A 171 -6.46 -18.96 5.49
CA HIS A 171 -5.52 -18.41 4.52
C HIS A 171 -6.18 -18.06 3.18
N PHE A 172 -5.51 -17.26 2.37
CA PHE A 172 -5.94 -16.91 1.02
C PHE A 172 -5.00 -17.57 0.00
N ARG A 173 -5.55 -18.39 -0.90
CA ARG A 173 -4.80 -19.01 -2.00
C ARG A 173 -4.99 -18.19 -3.27
N HIS A 174 -3.90 -17.93 -3.99
CA HIS A 174 -3.88 -17.17 -5.24
C HIS A 174 -2.83 -17.75 -6.21
N ASP A 175 -2.80 -17.25 -7.46
CA ASP A 175 -2.10 -17.82 -8.61
C ASP A 175 -0.73 -18.45 -8.35
N GLY A 176 0.14 -17.76 -7.61
CA GLY A 176 1.51 -18.20 -7.37
C GLY A 176 1.83 -18.55 -5.91
N ALA A 177 0.89 -18.38 -4.99
CA ALA A 177 1.20 -18.40 -3.57
C ALA A 177 -0.02 -18.56 -2.63
N CYS A 178 0.28 -18.72 -1.35
CA CYS A 178 -0.70 -18.66 -0.27
C CYS A 178 -0.30 -17.54 0.70
N SER A 179 -1.27 -16.73 1.11
CA SER A 179 -1.07 -15.65 2.07
C SER A 179 -1.87 -15.86 3.34
N VAL A 180 -1.29 -15.43 4.46
CA VAL A 180 -1.99 -15.24 5.72
C VAL A 180 -1.92 -13.78 6.09
N SER A 181 -3.06 -13.20 6.42
CA SER A 181 -3.22 -11.80 6.79
C SER A 181 -3.74 -11.67 8.22
N TRP A 182 -3.25 -10.61 8.86
CA TRP A 182 -3.66 -10.19 10.18
C TRP A 182 -4.03 -8.72 10.12
N VAL A 183 -5.07 -8.36 10.87
CA VAL A 183 -5.56 -7.00 11.00
C VAL A 183 -5.31 -6.52 12.43
N ALA A 184 -5.03 -5.24 12.58
CA ALA A 184 -4.91 -4.63 13.89
C ALA A 184 -5.56 -3.25 13.89
N SER A 185 -6.19 -2.92 15.01
CA SER A 185 -6.57 -1.55 15.33
C SER A 185 -5.38 -0.85 15.98
N PRO A 186 -4.73 0.11 15.29
CA PRO A 186 -3.65 0.88 15.88
C PRO A 186 -4.13 1.59 17.15
N PRO A 187 -3.22 1.89 18.10
CA PRO A 187 -3.58 2.69 19.27
C PRO A 187 -4.13 4.06 18.84
N GLN A 188 -5.06 4.60 19.62
CA GLN A 188 -5.52 5.97 19.43
C GLN A 188 -4.34 6.92 19.60
N GLY A 189 -4.13 7.78 18.61
CA GLY A 189 -3.05 8.76 18.58
C GLY A 189 -2.75 9.17 17.14
N ASP A 190 -2.03 10.27 17.02
CA ASP A 190 -1.69 10.84 15.71
C ASP A 190 -0.67 9.98 14.95
N HIS A 191 0.07 9.11 15.66
CA HIS A 191 1.20 8.37 15.12
C HIS A 191 1.27 6.91 15.54
N LEU A 192 1.88 6.10 14.68
CA LEU A 192 2.11 4.68 14.97
C LEU A 192 3.31 4.50 15.91
N PRO A 193 3.23 3.54 16.85
CA PRO A 193 4.37 3.23 17.71
C PRO A 193 5.55 2.63 16.91
N PRO A 194 6.81 2.99 17.22
CA PRO A 194 8.00 2.54 16.47
C PRO A 194 8.16 1.03 16.32
N GLN A 195 7.69 0.25 17.30
CA GLN A 195 7.80 -1.20 17.31
C GLN A 195 6.98 -1.91 16.22
N TRP A 196 6.11 -1.19 15.50
CA TRP A 196 5.40 -1.73 14.35
C TRP A 196 6.29 -1.82 13.09
N GLY A 197 7.36 -1.01 13.00
CA GLY A 197 8.30 -1.03 11.88
C GLY A 197 9.26 -2.22 11.90
N GLY A 198 9.82 -2.56 13.07
CA GLY A 198 10.81 -3.64 13.26
C GLY A 198 10.27 -5.07 13.02
N ALA A 199 8.96 -5.19 12.97
CA ALA A 199 8.19 -6.43 12.88
C ALA A 199 8.13 -7.07 11.48
N LEU A 200 8.73 -6.47 10.45
CA LEU A 200 8.33 -6.69 9.05
C LEU A 200 9.43 -7.15 8.11
N THR A 201 10.64 -7.32 8.63
CA THR A 201 11.73 -7.93 7.89
C THR A 201 11.94 -9.32 8.48
N PRO A 202 11.29 -10.37 7.95
CA PRO A 202 11.67 -11.72 8.31
C PRO A 202 13.04 -11.99 7.67
N PRO A 203 13.80 -12.97 8.16
CA PRO A 203 14.90 -13.48 7.39
C PRO A 203 14.37 -13.99 6.02
N PRO A 204 14.99 -13.61 4.89
CA PRO A 204 14.58 -13.94 3.50
C PRO A 204 14.18 -15.39 3.27
N ASP A 205 14.77 -16.30 4.01
CA ASP A 205 14.60 -17.73 3.83
C ASP A 205 13.27 -18.24 4.38
N GLN A 206 12.49 -17.42 5.11
CA GLN A 206 11.32 -17.88 5.85
C GLN A 206 9.98 -17.78 5.13
N VAL A 207 9.80 -16.77 4.29
CA VAL A 207 8.58 -16.55 3.52
C VAL A 207 8.93 -15.87 2.20
N ALA A 208 8.11 -16.06 1.17
CA ALA A 208 8.36 -15.51 -0.16
C ALA A 208 8.23 -13.98 -0.21
N ALA A 209 7.27 -13.43 0.55
CA ALA A 209 7.10 -11.99 0.70
C ALA A 209 6.44 -11.65 2.04
N GLN A 210 6.69 -10.44 2.52
CA GLN A 210 5.94 -9.83 3.62
C GLN A 210 5.49 -8.43 3.25
N ARG A 211 4.32 -8.07 3.76
CA ARG A 211 3.74 -6.76 3.60
C ARG A 211 3.20 -6.24 4.91
N LEU A 212 3.40 -4.95 5.16
CA LEU A 212 2.59 -4.19 6.11
C LEU A 212 1.95 -3.01 5.40
N ALA A 213 0.67 -2.84 5.63
CA ALA A 213 -0.07 -1.67 5.22
C ALA A 213 -0.62 -0.96 6.46
N PHE A 214 -0.53 0.36 6.45
CA PHE A 214 -1.22 1.24 7.39
C PHE A 214 -2.23 2.07 6.62
N LEU A 215 -3.47 2.06 7.09
CA LEU A 215 -4.57 2.78 6.48
C LEU A 215 -4.90 4.00 7.33
N TYR A 216 -5.01 5.14 6.68
CA TYR A 216 -5.21 6.42 7.32
C TYR A 216 -6.47 7.10 6.82
N GLU A 217 -7.14 7.80 7.72
CA GLU A 217 -8.25 8.69 7.43
C GLU A 217 -7.87 10.13 7.80
N PRO A 218 -8.33 11.14 7.04
CA PRO A 218 -8.07 12.53 7.37
C PRO A 218 -8.89 12.98 8.58
N VAL A 219 -8.23 13.67 9.52
CA VAL A 219 -8.86 14.39 10.62
C VAL A 219 -8.99 15.85 10.23
N THR A 220 -10.22 16.27 9.95
CA THR A 220 -10.54 17.64 9.51
C THR A 220 -10.83 18.58 10.68
N ALA A 221 -9.96 18.61 11.70
CA ALA A 221 -10.19 19.49 12.85
C ALA A 221 -9.91 20.96 12.51
N ASP A 222 -8.77 21.29 11.87
CA ASP A 222 -8.32 22.70 11.78
C ASP A 222 -7.68 23.08 10.42
N GLY A 223 -8.06 22.41 9.32
CA GLY A 223 -7.54 22.72 7.98
C GLY A 223 -6.10 22.27 7.69
N ALA A 224 -5.38 21.74 8.70
CA ALA A 224 -4.04 21.18 8.56
C ALA A 224 -3.99 19.70 8.12
N GLY A 225 -5.14 19.02 7.97
CA GLY A 225 -5.22 17.70 7.33
C GLY A 225 -4.33 16.61 7.96
N THR A 226 -4.35 16.48 9.29
CA THR A 226 -3.64 15.39 9.98
C THR A 226 -4.26 14.06 9.58
N LEU A 227 -3.44 13.04 9.36
CA LEU A 227 -3.90 11.67 9.17
C LEU A 227 -3.90 10.94 10.50
N THR A 228 -4.94 10.16 10.75
CA THR A 228 -4.93 9.21 11.86
C THR A 228 -4.97 7.79 11.30
N PRO A 229 -4.05 6.91 11.73
CA PRO A 229 -4.11 5.51 11.37
C PRO A 229 -5.35 4.88 12.02
N PHE A 230 -6.20 4.22 11.23
CA PHE A 230 -7.40 3.55 11.76
C PHE A 230 -7.34 2.02 11.64
N ALA A 231 -6.49 1.51 10.75
CA ALA A 231 -6.26 0.08 10.57
C ALA A 231 -4.83 -0.20 10.11
N ALA A 232 -4.34 -1.39 10.45
CA ALA A 232 -3.10 -1.93 9.93
C ALA A 232 -3.33 -3.36 9.47
N VAL A 233 -2.73 -3.73 8.34
CA VAL A 233 -2.79 -5.08 7.79
C VAL A 233 -1.39 -5.62 7.57
N ALA A 234 -1.08 -6.71 8.24
CA ALA A 234 0.17 -7.44 8.03
C ALA A 234 -0.12 -8.71 7.24
N THR A 235 0.65 -8.99 6.20
CA THR A 235 0.50 -10.17 5.34
C THR A 235 1.84 -10.89 5.21
N ALA A 236 1.82 -12.22 5.36
CA ALA A 236 2.94 -13.09 5.04
C ALA A 236 2.52 -14.03 3.90
N THR A 237 3.36 -14.13 2.88
CA THR A 237 3.07 -14.89 1.66
C THR A 237 4.14 -15.97 1.46
N VAL A 238 3.70 -17.20 1.22
CA VAL A 238 4.56 -18.37 0.93
C VAL A 238 4.23 -18.94 -0.43
N ARG A 239 5.19 -19.62 -1.07
CA ARG A 239 4.99 -20.22 -2.40
C ARG A 239 4.10 -21.46 -2.34
N HIS A 240 4.19 -22.23 -1.25
CA HIS A 240 3.43 -23.47 -1.08
C HIS A 240 2.59 -23.48 0.19
N VAL A 241 1.43 -24.16 0.11
CA VAL A 241 0.48 -24.29 1.23
C VAL A 241 1.12 -24.97 2.45
N ASP A 242 2.07 -25.88 2.23
CA ASP A 242 2.75 -26.61 3.30
C ASP A 242 3.62 -25.70 4.19
N ASP A 243 4.03 -24.55 3.66
CA ASP A 243 4.84 -23.55 4.37
C ASP A 243 4.00 -22.59 5.22
N LEU A 244 2.66 -22.69 5.20
CA LEU A 244 1.79 -21.78 5.96
C LEU A 244 2.09 -21.77 7.47
N ARG A 245 2.51 -22.92 8.03
CA ARG A 245 2.92 -23.00 9.43
C ARG A 245 4.11 -22.09 9.73
N ARG A 246 5.06 -21.98 8.80
CA ARG A 246 6.22 -21.08 8.91
C ARG A 246 5.78 -19.62 8.84
N ALA A 247 4.90 -19.29 7.90
CA ALA A 247 4.34 -17.93 7.80
C ALA A 247 3.62 -17.48 9.09
N VAL A 248 2.85 -18.39 9.70
CA VAL A 248 2.16 -18.13 10.97
C VAL A 248 3.16 -17.99 12.12
N ALA A 249 4.17 -18.85 12.21
CA ALA A 249 5.21 -18.80 13.24
C ALA A 249 5.99 -17.48 13.22
N VAL A 250 6.37 -17.00 12.03
CA VAL A 250 7.04 -15.70 11.85
C VAL A 250 6.21 -14.55 12.42
N LYS A 251 4.88 -14.63 12.29
CA LYS A 251 3.98 -13.56 12.75
C LYS A 251 3.59 -13.64 14.22
N HIS A 252 3.78 -14.79 14.89
CA HIS A 252 3.56 -14.90 16.33
C HIS A 252 4.44 -13.94 17.13
N GLY A 253 5.70 -13.74 16.73
CA GLY A 253 6.59 -12.74 17.35
C GLY A 253 6.10 -11.28 17.24
N LEU A 254 5.17 -10.99 16.33
CA LEU A 254 4.65 -9.64 16.11
C LEU A 254 3.44 -9.31 16.97
N THR A 255 2.70 -10.34 17.37
CA THR A 255 1.56 -10.18 18.28
C THR A 255 2.06 -9.58 19.59
N ASP A 256 3.22 -10.03 20.08
CA ASP A 256 3.85 -9.48 21.28
C ASP A 256 4.34 -8.04 21.07
N ALA A 257 4.96 -7.75 19.93
CA ALA A 257 5.44 -6.41 19.59
C ALA A 257 4.32 -5.36 19.56
N VAL A 258 3.13 -5.73 19.08
CA VAL A 258 1.96 -4.82 19.05
C VAL A 258 1.01 -4.99 20.22
N ARG A 259 1.47 -5.62 21.32
CA ARG A 259 0.69 -5.82 22.57
C ARG A 259 -0.65 -6.52 22.35
N GLY A 260 -0.68 -7.57 21.53
CA GLY A 260 -1.87 -8.38 21.29
C GLY A 260 -2.93 -7.75 20.38
N ARG A 261 -2.65 -6.60 19.75
CA ARG A 261 -3.61 -5.92 18.86
C ARG A 261 -3.75 -6.56 17.49
N LEU A 262 -2.80 -7.41 17.09
CA LEU A 262 -2.80 -8.12 15.82
C LEU A 262 -3.67 -9.38 15.91
N ARG A 263 -4.69 -9.47 15.06
CA ARG A 263 -5.62 -10.60 14.99
C ARG A 263 -5.59 -11.21 13.60
N ARG A 264 -5.53 -12.54 13.51
CA ARG A 264 -5.61 -13.23 12.21
C ARG A 264 -7.00 -13.00 11.61
N ALA A 265 -7.04 -12.65 10.32
CA ALA A 265 -8.27 -12.33 9.59
C ALA A 265 -9.05 -13.60 9.20
N PHE A 266 -9.44 -14.42 10.18
CA PHE A 266 -10.20 -15.65 9.91
C PHE A 266 -11.51 -15.34 9.18
N GLY A 267 -11.78 -16.07 8.10
CA GLY A 267 -12.96 -15.89 7.24
C GLY A 267 -12.97 -14.62 6.38
N GLY A 268 -11.88 -13.84 6.36
CA GLY A 268 -11.76 -12.61 5.57
C GLY A 268 -10.33 -12.36 5.07
N GLN A 269 -9.64 -13.43 4.67
CA GLN A 269 -8.22 -13.37 4.28
C GLN A 269 -8.04 -12.61 2.96
N ALA A 270 -8.91 -12.85 1.98
CA ALA A 270 -8.86 -12.15 0.70
C ALA A 270 -9.08 -10.63 0.85
N GLY A 271 -10.05 -10.22 1.67
CA GLY A 271 -10.33 -8.81 1.96
C GLY A 271 -9.18 -8.11 2.68
N ALA A 272 -8.62 -8.75 3.71
CA ALA A 272 -7.44 -8.24 4.40
C ALA A 272 -6.24 -8.15 3.45
N PHE A 273 -5.95 -9.20 2.67
CA PHE A 273 -4.89 -9.19 1.67
C PHE A 273 -5.02 -8.02 0.68
N ALA A 274 -6.22 -7.82 0.14
CA ALA A 274 -6.51 -6.78 -0.85
C ALA A 274 -6.32 -5.37 -0.26
N ALA A 275 -6.75 -5.15 0.98
CA ALA A 275 -6.55 -3.87 1.66
C ALA A 275 -5.09 -3.58 2.02
N GLY A 276 -4.26 -4.62 2.03
CA GLY A 276 -2.82 -4.47 2.12
C GLY A 276 -2.17 -4.01 0.82
N LEU A 277 -2.83 -4.08 -0.34
CA LEU A 277 -2.23 -3.73 -1.62
C LEU A 277 -1.92 -2.22 -1.73
N PRO A 278 -0.89 -1.82 -2.50
CA PRO A 278 -0.55 -0.42 -2.73
C PRO A 278 -1.50 0.25 -3.75
N LEU A 279 -2.81 0.11 -3.55
CA LEU A 279 -3.86 0.61 -4.46
C LEU A 279 -4.78 1.64 -3.80
N GLY A 280 -4.56 1.90 -2.51
CA GLY A 280 -5.43 2.72 -1.68
C GLY A 280 -6.66 1.94 -1.23
N VAL A 281 -7.10 2.19 0.00
CA VAL A 281 -8.33 1.61 0.53
C VAL A 281 -9.39 2.69 0.59
N THR A 282 -10.55 2.39 0.03
CA THR A 282 -11.76 3.14 0.34
C THR A 282 -12.47 2.37 1.45
N ALA A 283 -12.87 3.05 2.52
CA ALA A 283 -13.65 2.47 3.61
C ALA A 283 -14.99 1.84 3.16
N ALA A 284 -15.32 1.94 1.86
CA ALA A 284 -16.47 1.34 1.21
C ALA A 284 -16.32 -0.18 0.93
N ASP A 285 -15.09 -0.73 0.84
CA ASP A 285 -14.85 -2.15 0.52
C ASP A 285 -14.72 -3.07 1.75
N GLY A 286 -15.41 -2.75 2.86
CA GLY A 286 -15.62 -3.71 3.95
C GLY A 286 -14.60 -3.70 5.10
N LEU A 287 -13.76 -2.67 5.20
CA LEU A 287 -12.85 -2.47 6.35
C LEU A 287 -13.17 -1.21 7.17
N SER A 288 -14.41 -0.74 7.12
CA SER A 288 -14.89 0.17 8.16
C SER A 288 -14.78 -0.52 9.52
N PRO A 289 -14.29 0.15 10.58
CA PRO A 289 -14.33 -0.36 11.95
C PRO A 289 -15.74 -0.81 12.40
N ARG A 290 -16.80 -0.35 11.71
CA ARG A 290 -18.19 -0.75 11.94
C ARG A 290 -18.55 -2.16 11.43
N VAL A 291 -17.68 -2.82 10.69
CA VAL A 291 -17.88 -4.21 10.24
C VAL A 291 -17.47 -5.22 11.32
N PHE A 292 -16.76 -4.78 12.37
CA PHE A 292 -16.26 -5.62 13.45
C PHE A 292 -16.97 -5.43 14.80
N HIS A 293 -18.20 -4.91 14.79
CA HIS A 293 -19.08 -4.84 15.97
C HIS A 293 -20.44 -5.47 15.69
#